data_AF-A0A5D2BNE2-F1
#
_entry.id   AF-A0A5D2BNE2-F1
#
_cell.length_a   1.000
_cell.length_b   1.000
_cell.length_c   1.000
_cell.angle_alpha   90.00
_cell.angle_beta   90.00
_cell.angle_gamma   90.00
#
_symmetry.space_group_name_H-M   'P 1'
#
loop_
_entity.id
_entity.type
_entity.pdbx_description
1 polymer ?
#
loop_
_entity_poly.entity_id
_entity_poly.type
_entity_poly.pdbx_seq_one_letter_code
_entity_poly.pdbx_strand_id
1 'polypeptide(L)'
;METLMAKGKAGESNPYTGLGLDESGNWLPGSPRVLSLLSSVLERSVRGNEKLLAGSKIKDVITIFHGSRAPSLNLRQYVERIFKYCKCSNSCFVVAVIYIDRFLQRIDAYLTSLSVHRLLITSVMVAAKFMDDQHYNNAYYAKVGGISREEMNRLEMRKVVWKPKLLCKLKPIA
;
A
#
# COMPACT_ATOMS: atom_id res chain seq x y z
N MET A 1 -6.53 -46.20 30.17
CA MET A 1 -6.76 -46.71 28.81
C MET A 1 -7.02 -45.50 27.94
N GLU A 2 -5.98 -44.73 27.65
CA GLU A 2 -5.12 -44.84 26.45
C GLU A 2 -5.69 -43.98 25.31
N THR A 3 -4.97 -43.34 24.38
CA THR A 3 -3.59 -42.84 24.22
C THR A 3 -3.58 -42.28 22.78
N LEU A 4 -3.04 -41.06 22.60
CA LEU A 4 -2.49 -40.46 21.36
C LEU A 4 -3.38 -40.21 20.13
N MET A 5 -3.28 -38.98 19.61
CA MET A 5 -2.52 -38.73 18.37
C MET A 5 -1.95 -37.31 18.41
N ALA A 6 -0.67 -37.22 18.79
CA ALA A 6 0.20 -36.12 18.39
C ALA A 6 0.40 -36.21 16.87
N LYS A 7 0.24 -35.11 16.15
CA LYS A 7 0.71 -34.98 14.78
C LYS A 7 1.64 -33.78 14.69
N GLY A 8 2.92 -34.04 14.91
CA GLY A 8 3.98 -33.15 14.50
C GLY A 8 4.12 -33.12 12.97
N LYS A 9 4.55 -31.96 12.46
CA LYS A 9 5.28 -31.67 11.22
C LYS A 9 5.07 -30.18 10.92
N ALA A 10 6.04 -29.37 10.56
CA ALA A 10 7.48 -29.51 10.47
C ALA A 10 8.04 -28.08 10.66
N GLY A 11 9.25 -27.97 11.21
CA GLY A 11 9.99 -26.71 11.14
C GLY A 11 10.36 -26.45 9.69
N GLU A 12 9.45 -25.85 8.92
CA GLU A 12 9.81 -25.17 7.68
C GLU A 12 10.37 -23.82 8.09
N SER A 13 11.71 -23.74 8.19
CA SER A 13 12.38 -22.46 8.22
C SER A 13 12.00 -21.72 6.95
N ASN A 14 11.14 -20.70 7.09
CA ASN A 14 10.71 -19.87 5.99
C ASN A 14 11.97 -19.33 5.29
N PRO A 15 12.22 -19.67 4.01
CA PRO A 15 13.47 -19.31 3.32
C PRO A 15 13.64 -17.79 3.17
N TYR A 16 12.59 -17.02 3.45
CA TYR A 16 12.58 -15.57 3.38
C TYR A 16 12.83 -14.88 4.74
N THR A 17 13.02 -15.63 5.83
CA THR A 17 13.38 -15.07 7.14
C THR A 17 14.70 -14.29 7.06
N GLY A 18 15.61 -14.70 6.18
CA GLY A 18 16.86 -13.98 5.88
C GLY A 18 16.67 -12.64 5.14
N LEU A 19 15.49 -12.37 4.58
CA LEU A 19 15.13 -11.10 3.92
C LEU A 19 14.40 -10.12 4.87
N GLY A 20 14.30 -10.47 6.17
CA GLY A 20 13.64 -9.64 7.18
C GLY A 20 12.14 -9.50 6.96
N LEU A 21 11.48 -10.56 6.47
CA LEU A 21 10.02 -10.65 6.38
C LEU A 21 9.52 -11.39 7.62
N ASP A 22 9.09 -10.65 8.64
CA ASP A 22 8.39 -11.27 9.78
C ASP A 22 6.93 -11.59 9.36
N GLU A 23 6.46 -12.80 9.70
CA GLU A 23 5.06 -13.17 9.61
C GLU A 23 4.33 -12.94 10.96
N SER A 24 4.95 -12.19 11.87
CA SER A 24 4.67 -12.17 13.32
C SER A 24 3.49 -11.31 13.74
N GLY A 25 2.53 -11.06 12.85
CA GLY A 25 1.26 -10.50 13.30
C GLY A 25 0.09 -11.30 12.79
N ASN A 26 -0.98 -11.25 13.55
CA ASN A 26 -2.26 -11.89 13.29
C ASN A 26 -2.89 -11.33 12.00
N TRP A 27 -2.42 -11.75 10.82
CA TRP A 27 -3.05 -11.43 9.54
C TRP A 27 -4.40 -12.14 9.45
N LEU A 28 -5.36 -11.59 8.71
CA LEU A 28 -6.64 -12.24 8.50
C LEU A 28 -6.43 -13.62 7.83
N PRO A 29 -7.17 -14.67 8.24
CA PRO A 29 -7.10 -15.96 7.57
C PRO A 29 -7.34 -15.81 6.06
N GLY A 30 -6.39 -16.26 5.25
CA GLY A 30 -6.46 -16.13 3.79
C GLY A 30 -5.90 -14.81 3.23
N SER A 31 -5.24 -13.97 4.03
CA SER A 31 -4.51 -12.80 3.53
C SER A 31 -3.39 -13.22 2.56
N PRO A 32 -3.37 -12.70 1.32
CA PRO A 32 -2.32 -12.97 0.36
C PRO A 32 -0.94 -12.49 0.85
N ARG A 33 0.11 -13.29 0.62
CA ARG A 33 1.51 -12.92 0.91
C ARG A 33 1.94 -11.59 0.26
N VAL A 34 1.31 -11.21 -0.84
CA VAL A 34 1.59 -9.92 -1.49
C VAL A 34 1.28 -8.74 -0.57
N LEU A 35 0.29 -8.85 0.33
CA LEU A 35 -0.06 -7.77 1.25
C LEU A 35 1.04 -7.54 2.30
N SER A 36 1.61 -8.60 2.86
CA SER A 36 2.70 -8.48 3.83
C SER A 36 3.95 -7.87 3.19
N LEU A 37 4.30 -8.33 1.99
CA LEU A 37 5.40 -7.76 1.20
C LEU A 37 5.20 -6.26 0.94
N LEU A 38 4.02 -5.86 0.47
CA LEU A 38 3.73 -4.46 0.17
C LEU A 38 3.80 -3.58 1.42
N SER A 39 3.23 -4.03 2.55
CA SER A 39 3.34 -3.31 3.82
C SER A 39 4.80 -3.14 4.23
N SER A 40 5.60 -4.21 4.20
CA SER A 40 7.02 -4.14 4.56
C SER A 40 7.82 -3.22 3.63
N VAL A 41 7.58 -3.26 2.31
CA VAL A 41 8.27 -2.38 1.35
C VAL A 41 7.91 -0.92 1.58
N LEU A 42 6.62 -0.61 1.75
CA LEU A 42 6.18 0.77 1.99
C LEU A 42 6.69 1.29 3.34
N GLU A 43 6.68 0.48 4.40
CA GLU A 43 7.24 0.85 5.71
C GLU A 43 8.75 1.10 5.65
N ARG A 44 9.50 0.26 4.93
CA ARG A 44 10.94 0.47 4.71
C ARG A 44 11.20 1.75 3.92
N SER A 45 10.40 2.03 2.89
CA SER A 45 10.51 3.24 2.08
C SER A 45 10.24 4.49 2.90
N VAL A 46 9.15 4.53 3.67
CA VAL A 46 8.82 5.64 4.58
C VAL A 46 9.95 5.90 5.57
N ARG A 47 10.45 4.84 6.24
CA ARG A 47 11.52 4.95 7.23
C ARG A 47 12.83 5.46 6.62
N GLY A 48 13.17 5.00 5.41
CA GLY A 48 14.34 5.46 4.68
C GLY A 48 14.23 6.94 4.32
N ASN A 49 13.09 7.34 3.77
CA ASN A 49 12.82 8.71 3.37
C ASN A 49 12.80 9.69 4.55
N GLU A 50 12.17 9.32 5.67
CA GLU A 50 12.15 10.17 6.87
C GLU A 50 13.55 10.40 7.44
N LYS A 51 14.43 9.39 7.40
CA LYS A 51 15.85 9.56 7.79
C LYS A 51 16.58 10.51 6.83
N LEU A 52 16.35 10.39 5.52
CA LEU A 52 16.95 11.27 4.52
C LEU A 52 16.47 12.72 4.70
N LEU A 53 15.17 12.93 4.95
CA LEU A 53 14.58 14.24 5.20
C LEU A 53 15.04 14.85 6.53
N ALA A 54 15.28 14.03 7.56
CA ALA A 54 15.82 14.50 8.84
C ALA A 54 17.32 14.86 8.73
N GLY A 55 18.08 14.13 7.90
CA GLY A 55 19.51 14.37 7.71
C GLY A 55 19.85 15.45 6.67
N SER A 56 18.92 15.79 5.77
CA SER A 56 19.15 16.72 4.65
C SER A 56 18.26 17.96 4.77
N LYS A 57 18.76 19.16 4.45
CA LYS A 57 17.94 20.39 4.31
C LYS A 57 17.02 20.37 3.07
N ILE A 58 16.59 19.19 2.62
CA ILE A 58 15.73 19.03 1.44
C ILE A 58 14.30 19.31 1.89
N LYS A 59 13.66 20.31 1.27
CA LYS A 59 12.25 20.61 1.51
C LYS A 59 11.41 19.60 0.74
N ASP A 60 10.66 18.77 1.47
CA ASP A 60 9.66 17.89 0.87
C ASP A 60 8.59 18.72 0.16
N VAL A 61 8.15 18.25 -1.00
CA VAL A 61 7.10 18.93 -1.78
C VAL A 61 5.77 18.61 -1.11
N ILE A 62 5.11 19.64 -0.55
CA ILE A 62 3.80 19.46 0.08
C ILE A 62 2.77 19.10 -0.99
N THR A 63 2.37 17.84 -1.00
CA THR A 63 1.33 17.33 -1.88
C THR A 63 -0.05 17.40 -1.23
N ILE A 64 -1.11 17.33 -2.06
CA ILE A 64 -2.50 17.14 -1.61
C ILE A 64 -2.69 15.85 -0.79
N PHE A 65 -1.73 14.92 -0.85
CA PHE A 65 -1.77 13.67 -0.10
C PHE A 65 -1.19 13.79 1.30
N HIS A 66 -0.62 14.93 1.69
CA HIS A 66 -0.16 15.12 3.07
C HIS A 66 -1.35 15.32 4.02
N GLY A 67 -1.52 14.39 4.96
CA GLY A 67 -2.45 14.56 6.06
C GLY A 67 -1.89 15.52 7.12
N SER A 68 -2.77 16.30 7.76
CA SER A 68 -2.39 17.18 8.88
C SER A 68 -1.90 16.41 10.12
N ARG A 69 -2.25 15.12 10.24
CA ARG A 69 -1.78 14.20 11.29
C ARG A 69 -1.58 12.82 10.68
N ALA A 70 -0.54 12.11 11.12
CA ALA A 70 -0.35 10.71 10.78
C ALA A 70 -1.52 9.90 11.36
N PRO A 71 -2.10 8.95 10.59
CA PRO A 71 -3.12 8.07 11.14
C PRO A 71 -2.58 7.27 12.32
N SER A 72 -3.40 7.06 13.35
CA SER A 72 -3.05 6.20 14.50
C SER A 72 -2.99 4.71 14.15
N LEU A 73 -3.31 4.36 12.91
CA LEU A 73 -3.36 2.99 12.41
C LEU A 73 -2.05 2.64 11.68
N ASN A 74 -1.44 1.52 12.04
CA ASN A 74 -0.23 1.04 11.39
C ASN A 74 -0.49 0.73 9.90
N LEU A 75 0.54 0.88 9.06
CA LEU A 75 0.38 0.71 7.61
C LEU A 75 -0.09 -0.70 7.25
N ARG A 76 0.47 -1.71 7.90
CA ARG A 76 -0.02 -3.08 7.84
C ARG A 76 -1.52 -3.23 8.11
N GLN A 77 -2.00 -2.71 9.24
CA GLN A 77 -3.42 -2.75 9.61
C GLN A 77 -4.28 -2.00 8.60
N TYR A 78 -3.73 -0.94 7.99
CA TYR A 78 -4.41 -0.19 6.93
C TYR A 78 -4.57 -1.01 5.65
N VAL A 79 -3.51 -1.72 5.22
CA VAL A 79 -3.56 -2.62 4.07
C VAL A 79 -4.55 -3.75 4.30
N GLU A 80 -4.55 -4.37 5.49
CA GLU A 80 -5.52 -5.41 5.87
C GLU A 80 -6.96 -4.89 5.80
N ARG A 81 -7.20 -3.69 6.33
CA ARG A 81 -8.51 -3.02 6.28
C ARG A 81 -8.95 -2.79 4.83
N ILE A 82 -8.07 -2.26 3.96
CA ILE A 82 -8.38 -2.06 2.54
C ILE A 82 -8.73 -3.38 1.89
N PHE A 83 -7.92 -4.42 2.07
CA PHE A 83 -8.17 -5.75 1.50
C PHE A 83 -9.52 -6.33 1.94
N LYS A 84 -9.83 -6.26 3.24
CA LYS A 84 -11.07 -6.80 3.80
C LYS A 84 -12.32 -6.12 3.27
N TYR A 85 -12.30 -4.80 3.13
CA TYR A 85 -13.51 -4.02 2.81
C TYR A 85 -13.64 -3.66 1.32
N CYS A 86 -12.53 -3.39 0.62
CA CYS A 86 -12.57 -2.97 -0.78
C CYS A 86 -12.80 -4.12 -1.77
N LYS A 87 -12.60 -5.38 -1.35
CA LYS A 87 -12.77 -6.60 -2.17
C LYS A 87 -12.14 -6.50 -3.57
N CYS A 88 -10.98 -5.88 -3.68
CA CYS A 88 -10.24 -5.76 -4.94
C CYS A 88 -9.32 -6.95 -5.16
N SER A 89 -8.96 -7.19 -6.42
CA SER A 89 -8.01 -8.23 -6.80
C SER A 89 -6.61 -7.98 -6.23
N ASN A 90 -5.86 -9.05 -5.97
CA ASN A 90 -4.48 -8.97 -5.48
C ASN A 90 -3.56 -8.17 -6.45
N SER A 91 -3.85 -8.24 -7.75
CA SER A 91 -3.18 -7.46 -8.79
C SER A 91 -3.33 -5.94 -8.59
N CYS A 92 -4.47 -5.47 -8.07
CA CYS A 92 -4.70 -4.05 -7.81
C CYS A 92 -3.71 -3.48 -6.80
N PHE A 93 -3.32 -4.27 -5.80
CA PHE A 93 -2.34 -3.84 -4.80
C PHE A 93 -0.93 -3.72 -5.37
N VAL A 94 -0.54 -4.61 -6.28
CA VAL A 94 0.74 -4.53 -6.99
C VAL A 94 0.77 -3.30 -7.90
N VAL A 95 -0.29 -3.10 -8.68
CA VAL A 95 -0.44 -1.91 -9.54
C VAL A 95 -0.45 -0.64 -8.70
N ALA A 96 -1.08 -0.65 -7.53
CA ALA A 96 -1.10 0.50 -6.63
C ALA A 96 0.29 0.92 -6.15
N VAL A 97 1.22 0.00 -5.89
CA VAL A 97 2.59 0.37 -5.51
C VAL A 97 3.40 0.90 -6.68
N ILE A 98 3.25 0.32 -7.88
CA ILE A 98 3.83 0.88 -9.11
C ILE A 98 3.30 2.31 -9.34
N TYR A 99 2.04 2.51 -9.02
CA TYR A 99 1.40 3.80 -9.07
C TYR A 99 2.07 4.78 -8.09
N ILE A 100 2.16 4.46 -6.81
CA ILE A 100 2.80 5.32 -5.80
C ILE A 100 4.22 5.71 -6.25
N ASP A 101 5.04 4.75 -6.66
CA ASP A 101 6.42 4.98 -7.10
C ASP A 101 6.49 5.96 -8.28
N ARG A 102 5.71 5.71 -9.34
CA ARG A 102 5.65 6.60 -10.51
C ARG A 102 5.15 8.00 -10.17
N PHE A 103 4.22 8.11 -9.24
CA PHE A 103 3.70 9.40 -8.81
C PHE A 103 4.80 10.21 -8.13
N LEU A 104 5.49 9.62 -7.14
CA LEU A 104 6.56 10.26 -6.39
C LEU A 104 7.71 10.70 -7.29
N GLN A 105 8.12 9.86 -8.25
CA GLN A 105 9.16 10.21 -9.24
C GLN A 105 8.79 11.41 -10.11
N ARG A 106 7.50 11.59 -10.44
CA ARG A 106 7.05 12.70 -11.31
C ARG A 106 7.04 14.05 -10.60
N ILE A 107 6.70 14.04 -9.31
CA ILE A 107 6.58 15.26 -8.52
C ILE A 107 7.82 15.55 -7.70
N ASP A 108 8.84 14.68 -7.80
CA ASP A 108 10.08 14.73 -7.03
C ASP A 108 9.81 14.88 -5.52
N ALA A 109 8.92 14.02 -5.00
CA ALA A 109 8.51 14.03 -3.60
C ALA A 109 8.80 12.70 -2.93
N TYR A 110 8.87 12.71 -1.61
CA TYR A 110 9.19 11.52 -0.83
C TYR A 110 7.94 10.90 -0.21
N LEU A 111 7.95 9.58 -0.07
CA LEU A 111 6.91 8.87 0.67
C LEU A 111 7.17 9.05 2.17
N THR A 112 6.19 9.58 2.89
CA THR A 112 6.27 9.89 4.33
C THR A 112 5.10 9.26 5.09
N SER A 113 5.20 9.13 6.41
CA SER A 113 4.10 8.59 7.24
C SER A 113 2.81 9.41 7.14
N LEU A 114 2.91 10.69 6.74
CA LEU A 114 1.76 11.59 6.57
C LEU A 114 1.06 11.41 5.21
N SER A 115 1.78 10.92 4.20
CA SER A 115 1.28 10.80 2.83
C SER A 115 0.92 9.37 2.43
N VAL A 116 1.58 8.36 3.03
CA VAL A 116 1.47 6.96 2.61
C VAL A 116 0.04 6.41 2.66
N HIS A 117 -0.73 6.66 3.73
CA HIS A 117 -2.09 6.13 3.83
C HIS A 117 -3.01 6.71 2.75
N ARG A 118 -2.96 8.03 2.54
CA ARG A 118 -3.78 8.71 1.52
C ARG A 118 -3.38 8.31 0.11
N LEU A 119 -2.09 8.20 -0.16
CA LEU A 119 -1.57 7.71 -1.44
C LEU A 119 -2.00 6.26 -1.70
N LEU A 120 -1.95 5.41 -0.68
CA LEU A 120 -2.27 3.99 -0.81
C LEU A 120 -3.74 3.76 -1.13
N ILE A 121 -4.68 4.34 -0.37
CA ILE A 121 -6.12 4.15 -0.65
C ILE A 121 -6.51 4.70 -2.02
N THR A 122 -5.95 5.85 -2.41
CA THR A 122 -6.23 6.47 -3.71
C THR A 122 -5.68 5.60 -4.84
N SER A 123 -4.45 5.10 -4.70
CA SER A 123 -3.81 4.25 -5.72
C SER A 123 -4.53 2.91 -5.87
N VAL A 124 -4.96 2.30 -4.77
CA VAL A 124 -5.77 1.06 -4.80
C VAL A 124 -7.13 1.30 -5.43
N MET A 125 -7.82 2.40 -5.10
CA MET A 125 -9.10 2.75 -5.73
C MET A 125 -8.95 2.93 -7.24
N VAL A 126 -7.94 3.68 -7.70
CA VAL A 126 -7.69 3.90 -9.13
C VAL A 126 -7.32 2.61 -9.83
N ALA A 127 -6.49 1.77 -9.21
CA ALA A 127 -6.13 0.46 -9.74
C ALA A 127 -7.35 -0.48 -9.83
N ALA A 128 -8.20 -0.52 -8.81
CA ALA A 128 -9.43 -1.32 -8.81
C ALA A 128 -10.39 -0.87 -9.91
N LYS A 129 -10.62 0.45 -10.06
CA LYS A 129 -11.45 0.98 -11.16
C LYS A 129 -10.91 0.70 -12.57
N PHE A 130 -9.63 0.40 -12.70
CA PHE A 130 -9.00 0.14 -13.98
C PHE A 130 -8.88 -1.36 -14.29
N MET A 131 -8.65 -2.17 -13.26
CA MET A 131 -8.34 -3.60 -13.40
C MET A 131 -9.54 -4.51 -13.10
N ASP A 132 -10.42 -4.11 -12.19
CA ASP A 132 -11.54 -4.95 -11.73
C ASP A 132 -12.85 -4.48 -12.37
N ASP A 133 -13.64 -5.43 -12.86
CA ASP A 133 -14.99 -5.17 -13.41
C ASP A 133 -15.99 -4.74 -12.33
N GLN A 134 -15.76 -5.17 -11.09
CA GLN A 134 -16.56 -4.80 -9.92
C GLN A 134 -15.77 -3.86 -9.03
N HIS A 135 -16.21 -2.61 -8.92
CA HIS A 135 -15.59 -1.62 -8.05
C HIS A 135 -16.63 -0.83 -7.24
N TYR A 136 -16.28 -0.43 -6.02
CA TYR A 136 -17.15 0.39 -5.19
C TYR A 136 -17.14 1.87 -5.62
N ASN A 137 -18.10 2.65 -5.11
CA ASN A 137 -18.11 4.10 -5.32
C ASN A 137 -17.03 4.80 -4.46
N ASN A 138 -16.68 6.04 -4.83
CA ASN A 138 -15.66 6.81 -4.10
C ASN A 138 -16.01 7.07 -2.64
N ALA A 139 -17.30 7.22 -2.34
CA ALA A 139 -17.76 7.46 -0.97
C ALA A 139 -17.44 6.25 -0.06
N TYR A 140 -17.51 5.04 -0.61
CA TYR A 140 -17.14 3.82 0.08
C TYR A 140 -15.63 3.76 0.33
N TYR A 141 -14.80 4.00 -0.69
CA TYR A 141 -13.34 4.07 -0.52
C TYR A 141 -12.93 5.17 0.46
N ALA A 142 -13.60 6.32 0.45
CA ALA A 142 -13.40 7.42 1.40
C ALA A 142 -13.68 6.97 2.84
N LYS A 143 -14.79 6.27 3.07
CA LYS A 143 -15.15 5.70 4.37
C LYS A 143 -14.15 4.65 4.85
N VAL A 144 -13.69 3.76 3.96
CA VAL A 144 -12.66 2.76 4.29
C VAL A 144 -11.34 3.46 4.62
N GLY A 145 -10.94 4.44 3.84
CA GLY A 145 -9.68 5.17 4.00
C GLY A 145 -9.66 6.21 5.11
N GLY A 146 -10.82 6.55 5.70
CA GLY A 146 -10.94 7.58 6.73
C GLY A 146 -10.77 9.01 6.21
N ILE A 147 -11.09 9.25 4.93
CA ILE A 147 -11.04 10.58 4.30
C ILE A 147 -12.43 11.03 3.87
N SER A 148 -12.62 12.34 3.67
CA SER A 148 -13.89 12.85 3.16
C SER A 148 -14.10 12.45 1.69
N ARG A 149 -15.36 12.34 1.28
CA ARG A 149 -15.71 12.01 -0.11
C ARG A 149 -15.19 13.08 -1.06
N GLU A 150 -15.26 14.34 -0.66
CA GLU A 150 -14.82 15.50 -1.43
C GLU A 150 -13.31 15.43 -1.68
N GLU A 151 -12.55 15.08 -0.63
CA GLU A 151 -11.11 14.85 -0.75
C GLU A 151 -10.83 13.68 -1.67
N MET A 152 -11.48 12.53 -1.47
CA MET A 152 -11.31 11.37 -2.35
C MET A 152 -11.58 11.71 -3.83
N ASN A 153 -12.63 12.48 -4.10
CA ASN A 153 -12.95 12.94 -5.45
C ASN A 153 -11.87 13.88 -6.01
N ARG A 154 -11.33 14.78 -5.18
CA ARG A 154 -10.23 15.68 -5.56
C ARG A 154 -8.95 14.90 -5.88
N LEU A 155 -8.62 13.91 -5.06
CA LEU A 155 -7.49 13.01 -5.26
C LEU A 155 -7.69 12.16 -6.53
N GLU A 156 -8.92 11.72 -6.81
CA GLU A 156 -9.24 10.99 -8.04
C GLU A 156 -9.09 11.88 -9.28
N MET A 157 -9.58 13.14 -9.27
CA MET A 157 -9.54 14.03 -10.43
C MET A 157 -8.11 14.34 -10.92
N ARG A 158 -7.09 14.13 -10.10
CA ARG A 158 -5.68 14.12 -10.52
C ARG A 158 -5.34 12.83 -11.32
N LYS A 159 -6.24 12.36 -12.21
CA LYS A 159 -6.06 11.21 -13.13
C LYS A 159 -4.88 11.36 -14.11
N VAL A 160 -4.23 12.52 -14.16
CA VAL A 160 -3.17 12.87 -15.12
C VAL A 160 -1.90 12.05 -14.92
N VAL A 161 -1.58 11.63 -13.69
CA VAL A 161 -0.37 10.82 -13.44
C VAL A 161 -0.59 9.35 -13.77
N TRP A 162 -1.84 8.89 -13.66
CA TRP A 162 -2.27 7.49 -13.75
C TRP A 162 -2.64 7.02 -15.17
N LYS A 163 -2.63 7.90 -16.19
CA LYS A 163 -3.05 7.51 -17.54
C LYS A 163 -2.14 6.40 -18.12
N PRO A 164 -2.72 5.32 -18.70
CA PRO A 164 -2.00 4.13 -19.16
C PRO A 164 -1.04 4.35 -20.33
N LYS A 165 -1.04 5.52 -20.99
CA LYS A 165 0.01 5.88 -21.97
C LYS A 165 1.44 5.89 -21.39
N LEU A 166 1.61 5.85 -20.05
CA LEU A 166 2.91 5.63 -19.42
C LEU A 166 3.20 4.17 -19.00
N LEU A 167 2.22 3.27 -18.95
CA LEU A 167 2.47 1.85 -18.64
C LEU A 167 3.26 1.18 -19.78
N CYS A 168 3.02 1.58 -21.03
CA CYS A 168 3.79 1.15 -22.21
C CYS A 168 5.22 1.74 -22.29
N LYS A 169 5.60 2.66 -21.39
CA LYS A 169 6.97 3.20 -21.28
C LYS A 169 7.70 2.64 -20.04
N LEU A 170 7.40 1.42 -19.62
CA LEU A 170 8.36 0.66 -18.83
C LEU A 170 9.64 0.58 -19.68
N LYS A 171 10.64 1.43 -19.37
CA LYS A 171 11.98 1.19 -19.88
C LYS A 171 12.33 -0.25 -19.51
N PRO A 172 12.77 -1.08 -20.46
CA PRO A 172 13.25 -2.40 -20.11
C PRO A 172 14.34 -2.21 -19.05
N ILE A 173 14.19 -2.94 -17.95
CA ILE A 173 15.28 -3.12 -16.99
C ILE A 173 16.34 -3.86 -17.79
N ALA A 174 17.43 -3.17 -18.09
CA ALA A 174 18.57 -3.70 -18.82
C ALA A 174 19.27 -4.79 -18.00
#